data_AF-A0A3N9TNL5-F1
#
_entry.id   AF-A0A3N9TNL5-F1
#
_cell.length_a   1.000
_cell.length_b   1.000
_cell.length_c   1.000
_cell.angle_alpha   90.00
_cell.angle_beta   90.00
_cell.angle_gamma   90.00
#
_symmetry.space_group_name_H-M   'P 1'
#
loop_
_entity.id
_entity.type
_entity.pdbx_description
1 polymer ?
#
loop_
_entity_poly.entity_id
_entity_poly.type
_entity_poly.pdbx_seq_one_letter_code
_entity_poly.pdbx_strand_id
1 'polypeptide(L)'
;VNARSQHQQRDGSNSYSVSGNGTAGANLGPWRLRADWQGNSNHQTGSSSYSENRLEWSRYYAYRAVPTLQSKLTLGESSLDSGMFDSFSFTGMSLISDDSMLPPNLRGYAPEVTGVAKTNAKVIIRQQGRVLYESSVAAGPFR
;
A
#
# COMPACT_ATOMS: atom_id res chain seq x y z
N VAL A 1 -4.03 1.82 -9.89
CA VAL A 1 -3.45 0.46 -10.07
C VAL A 1 -2.07 0.65 -10.63
N ASN A 2 -1.06 0.10 -9.98
CA ASN A 2 0.33 0.18 -10.41
C ASN A 2 0.78 -1.23 -10.82
N ALA A 3 1.42 -1.35 -11.97
CA ALA A 3 2.00 -2.60 -12.44
C ALA A 3 3.39 -2.30 -13.00
N ARG A 4 4.37 -3.14 -12.69
CA ARG A 4 5.75 -3.02 -13.17
C ARG A 4 6.32 -4.38 -13.52
N SER A 5 7.19 -4.39 -14.53
CA SER A 5 7.99 -5.53 -14.95
C SER A 5 9.45 -5.11 -15.00
N GLN A 6 10.34 -5.95 -14.49
CA GLN A 6 11.77 -5.73 -14.45
C GLN A 6 12.51 -6.99 -14.87
N HIS A 7 13.48 -6.82 -15.77
CA HIS A 7 14.37 -7.87 -16.24
C HIS A 7 15.81 -7.55 -15.83
N GLN A 8 16.52 -8.51 -15.25
CA GLN A 8 17.89 -8.35 -14.80
C GLN A 8 18.73 -9.56 -15.21
N GLN A 9 19.91 -9.31 -15.77
CA GLN A 9 20.80 -10.34 -16.30
C GLN A 9 22.16 -10.20 -15.62
N ARG A 10 22.61 -11.25 -14.92
CA ARG A 10 23.88 -11.25 -14.17
C ARG A 10 24.54 -12.62 -14.25
N ASP A 11 25.76 -12.67 -14.80
CA ASP A 11 26.63 -13.85 -14.88
C ASP A 11 25.92 -15.17 -15.23
N GLY A 12 25.21 -15.19 -16.37
CA GLY A 12 24.50 -16.38 -16.87
C GLY A 12 23.17 -16.71 -16.17
N SER A 13 22.77 -15.93 -15.16
CA SER A 13 21.46 -16.00 -14.52
C SER A 13 20.54 -14.87 -15.02
N ASN A 14 19.32 -15.23 -15.43
CA ASN A 14 18.28 -14.28 -15.84
C ASN A 14 17.21 -14.24 -14.75
N SER A 15 16.93 -13.06 -14.20
CA SER A 15 15.81 -12.83 -13.30
C SER A 15 14.76 -11.94 -13.97
N TYR A 16 13.49 -12.32 -13.80
CA TYR A 16 12.32 -11.61 -14.25
C TYR A 16 11.40 -11.41 -13.06
N SER A 17 11.06 -10.16 -12.77
CA SER A 17 10.17 -9.83 -11.65
C SER A 17 9.04 -8.94 -12.15
N VAL A 18 7.81 -9.34 -11.84
CA VAL A 18 6.60 -8.60 -12.13
C VAL A 18 5.92 -8.32 -10.81
N SER A 19 5.67 -7.06 -10.49
CA SER A 19 4.90 -6.66 -9.31
C SER A 19 3.75 -5.76 -9.72
N GLY A 20 2.62 -5.93 -9.03
CA GLY A 20 1.45 -5.09 -9.22
C GLY A 20 0.68 -4.92 -7.93
N ASN A 21 0.13 -3.74 -7.73
CA ASN A 21 -0.77 -3.47 -6.62
C ASN A 21 -1.90 -2.56 -7.08
N GLY A 22 -3.09 -2.78 -6.55
CA GLY A 22 -4.26 -2.02 -6.92
C GLY A 22 -5.32 -2.02 -5.84
N THR A 23 -6.22 -1.06 -5.98
CA THR A 23 -7.42 -0.98 -5.17
C THR A 23 -8.60 -1.09 -6.12
N ALA A 24 -9.38 -2.16 -5.98
CA ALA A 24 -10.70 -2.24 -6.56
C ALA A 24 -11.68 -1.50 -5.65
N GLY A 25 -12.69 -0.84 -6.23
CA GLY A 25 -13.64 -0.09 -5.43
C GLY A 25 -15.00 0.04 -6.09
N ALA A 26 -16.03 0.01 -5.27
CA ALA A 26 -17.42 0.29 -5.65
C ALA A 26 -17.98 1.37 -4.73
N ASN A 27 -18.86 2.22 -5.25
CA ASN A 27 -19.53 3.25 -4.47
C ASN A 27 -21.04 3.02 -4.56
N LEU A 28 -21.72 2.93 -3.42
CA LEU A 28 -23.16 2.75 -3.34
C LEU A 28 -23.74 3.76 -2.34
N GLY A 29 -24.25 4.88 -2.86
CA GLY A 29 -24.71 5.99 -2.04
C GLY A 29 -23.60 6.54 -1.12
N PRO A 30 -23.80 6.60 0.22
CA PRO A 30 -22.77 7.06 1.15
C PRO A 30 -21.66 6.03 1.39
N TRP A 31 -21.86 4.78 0.99
CA TRP A 31 -20.91 3.69 1.21
C TRP A 31 -19.84 3.63 0.11
N ARG A 32 -18.60 3.48 0.53
CA ARG A 32 -17.42 3.25 -0.33
C ARG A 32 -16.84 1.90 0.05
N LEU A 33 -16.97 0.94 -0.86
CA LEU A 33 -16.35 -0.36 -0.74
C LEU A 33 -15.00 -0.31 -1.44
N ARG A 34 -13.98 -0.83 -0.78
CA ARG A 34 -12.61 -0.90 -1.28
C ARG A 34 -12.04 -2.28 -1.00
N ALA A 35 -11.30 -2.80 -1.97
CA ALA A 35 -10.62 -4.07 -1.89
C ALA A 35 -9.20 -3.91 -2.46
N ASP A 36 -8.20 -4.10 -1.62
CA ASP A 36 -6.80 -3.90 -1.99
C ASP A 36 -6.15 -5.23 -2.35
N TRP A 37 -5.55 -5.31 -3.52
CA TRP A 37 -4.83 -6.48 -4.01
C TRP A 37 -3.39 -6.15 -4.33
N GLN A 38 -2.51 -7.13 -4.09
CA GLN A 38 -1.09 -7.06 -4.41
C GLN A 38 -0.66 -8.39 -5.00
N GLY A 39 0.20 -8.35 -6.01
CA GLY A 39 0.76 -9.54 -6.64
C GLY A 39 2.22 -9.33 -7.00
N ASN A 40 3.04 -10.35 -6.79
CA ASN A 40 4.41 -10.41 -7.25
C ASN A 40 4.71 -11.79 -7.87
N SER A 41 5.39 -11.77 -9.00
CA SER A 41 5.85 -12.95 -9.72
C SER A 41 7.33 -12.79 -9.99
N ASN A 42 8.16 -13.60 -9.34
CA ASN A 42 9.60 -13.60 -9.50
C ASN A 42 10.02 -14.93 -10.12
N HIS A 43 10.70 -14.87 -11.25
CA HIS A 43 11.21 -16.02 -11.97
C HIS A 43 12.71 -15.85 -12.20
N GLN A 44 13.51 -16.80 -11.73
CA GLN A 44 14.97 -16.80 -11.91
C GLN A 44 15.40 -18.09 -12.59
N THR A 45 16.15 -17.95 -13.68
CA THR A 45 16.71 -19.06 -14.48
C THR A 45 18.24 -19.04 -14.35
N GLY A 46 18.82 -20.21 -14.03
CA GLY A 46 20.24 -20.40 -13.68
C GLY A 46 20.44 -21.60 -12.74
N SER A 47 21.58 -21.68 -12.05
CA SER A 47 22.02 -22.84 -11.22
C SER A 47 21.06 -23.27 -10.11
N SER A 48 20.15 -22.38 -9.69
CA SER A 48 18.98 -22.70 -8.86
C SER A 48 17.77 -21.99 -9.47
N SER A 49 16.97 -22.74 -10.24
CA SER A 49 15.73 -22.21 -10.82
C SER A 49 14.70 -22.00 -9.71
N TYR A 50 14.25 -20.76 -9.53
CA TYR A 50 13.26 -20.39 -8.52
C TYR A 50 12.13 -19.61 -9.17
N SER A 51 10.90 -20.04 -8.94
CA SER A 51 9.69 -19.39 -9.44
C SER A 51 8.73 -19.19 -8.28
N GLU A 52 8.52 -17.95 -7.88
CA GLU A 52 7.55 -17.59 -6.84
C GLU A 52 6.49 -16.70 -7.45
N ASN A 53 5.24 -17.17 -7.38
CA ASN A 53 4.09 -16.39 -7.81
C ASN A 53 3.15 -16.25 -6.61
N ARG A 54 2.98 -15.02 -6.13
CA ARG A 54 2.12 -14.69 -5.01
C ARG A 54 1.15 -13.62 -5.44
N LEU A 55 -0.14 -13.94 -5.37
CA LEU A 55 -1.23 -13.01 -5.60
C LEU A 55 -2.13 -13.05 -4.38
N GLU A 56 -2.30 -11.90 -3.74
CA GLU A 56 -2.96 -11.80 -2.45
C GLU A 56 -3.90 -10.60 -2.43
N TRP A 57 -5.13 -10.86 -1.97
CA TRP A 57 -6.04 -9.79 -1.60
C TRP A 57 -5.78 -9.41 -0.15
N SER A 58 -5.19 -8.24 0.03
CA SER A 58 -4.63 -7.79 1.30
C SER A 58 -5.65 -7.16 2.25
N ARG A 59 -6.76 -6.62 1.72
CA ARG A 59 -7.72 -5.89 2.55
C ARG A 59 -9.08 -5.76 1.89
N TYR A 60 -10.15 -6.02 2.63
CA TYR A 60 -11.53 -5.70 2.23
C TYR A 60 -12.23 -4.84 3.27
N TYR A 61 -12.70 -3.67 2.86
CA TYR A 61 -13.37 -2.74 3.77
C TYR A 61 -14.42 -1.89 3.09
N ALA A 62 -15.47 -1.58 3.83
CA ALA A 62 -16.47 -0.60 3.46
C ALA A 62 -16.43 0.55 4.46
N TYR A 63 -16.48 1.78 3.99
CA TYR A 63 -16.56 2.94 4.88
C TYR A 63 -17.62 3.92 4.43
N ARG A 64 -18.18 4.63 5.40
CA ARG A 64 -19.10 5.76 5.18
C ARG A 64 -18.74 6.91 6.10
N ALA A 65 -18.92 8.12 5.61
CA ALA A 65 -18.88 9.32 6.44
C ALA A 65 -20.18 9.41 7.28
N VAL A 66 -20.04 9.84 8.53
CA VAL A 66 -21.13 10.16 9.46
C VAL A 66 -20.96 11.62 9.88
N PRO A 67 -21.52 12.57 9.11
CA PRO A 67 -21.29 14.01 9.35
C PRO A 67 -21.77 14.50 10.71
N THR A 68 -22.83 13.89 11.27
CA THR A 68 -23.38 14.24 12.58
C THR A 68 -22.38 14.06 13.72
N LEU A 69 -21.40 13.19 13.54
CA LEU A 69 -20.36 12.88 14.52
C LEU A 69 -18.97 13.29 14.03
N GLN A 70 -18.86 13.96 12.87
CA GLN A 70 -17.58 14.27 12.21
C GLN A 70 -16.65 13.05 12.13
N SER A 71 -17.24 11.89 11.88
CA SER A 71 -16.56 10.59 12.02
C SER A 71 -16.73 9.74 10.78
N LYS A 72 -15.80 8.81 10.58
CA LYS A 72 -15.83 7.79 9.53
C LYS A 72 -16.10 6.42 10.15
N LEU A 73 -17.23 5.81 9.77
CA LEU A 73 -17.54 4.43 10.12
C LEU A 73 -16.89 3.52 9.08
N THR A 74 -16.02 2.61 9.52
CA THR A 74 -15.35 1.60 8.71
C THR A 74 -15.78 0.21 9.17
N LEU A 75 -16.11 -0.66 8.22
CA LEU A 75 -16.52 -2.05 8.41
C LEU A 75 -15.60 -2.96 7.60
N GLY A 76 -15.17 -4.08 8.18
CA GLY A 76 -14.27 -5.04 7.56
C GLY A 76 -12.86 -4.96 8.13
N GLU A 77 -11.87 -5.23 7.30
CA GLU A 77 -10.46 -5.24 7.69
C GLU A 77 -9.94 -3.81 7.78
N SER A 78 -9.38 -3.43 8.92
CA SER A 78 -8.72 -2.15 9.10
C SER A 78 -7.51 -2.26 10.00
N SER A 79 -6.57 -1.34 9.81
CA SER A 79 -5.47 -1.13 10.74
C SER A 79 -5.84 0.03 11.65
N LEU A 80 -5.67 -0.15 12.96
CA LEU A 80 -5.77 0.96 13.90
C LEU A 80 -4.39 1.58 14.01
N ASP A 81 -4.29 2.87 13.75
CA ASP A 81 -3.11 3.67 14.04
C ASP A 81 -3.48 4.60 15.20
N SER A 82 -2.85 4.40 16.35
CA SER A 82 -3.11 5.20 17.54
C SER A 82 -1.79 5.70 18.08
N GLY A 83 -1.72 6.97 18.51
CA GLY A 83 -0.48 7.53 19.06
C GLY A 83 -0.04 6.92 20.40
N MET A 84 -0.88 6.08 21.02
CA MET A 84 -0.62 5.46 22.33
C MET A 84 -0.29 3.96 22.25
N PHE A 85 -0.73 3.27 21.20
CA PHE A 85 -0.54 1.83 21.03
C PHE A 85 0.06 1.51 19.67
N ASP A 86 0.85 0.43 19.61
CA ASP A 86 1.34 -0.11 18.35
C ASP A 86 0.19 -0.37 17.39
N SER A 87 0.42 0.02 16.14
CA SER A 87 -0.54 -0.21 15.08
C SER A 87 -0.79 -1.71 14.92
N PHE A 88 -2.07 -2.11 14.88
CA PHE A 88 -2.46 -3.51 14.64
C PHE A 88 -3.59 -3.60 13.62
N SER A 89 -3.61 -4.69 12.86
CA SER A 89 -4.67 -4.99 11.90
C SER A 89 -5.75 -5.82 12.57
N PHE A 90 -7.01 -5.47 12.34
CA PHE A 90 -8.18 -6.12 12.91
C PHE A 90 -9.31 -6.21 11.87
N THR A 91 -10.23 -7.15 12.09
CA THR A 91 -11.43 -7.33 11.26
C THR A 91 -12.64 -7.06 12.11
N GLY A 92 -13.41 -6.02 11.79
CA GLY A 92 -14.58 -5.65 12.59
C GLY A 92 -15.21 -4.34 12.16
N MET A 93 -15.67 -3.57 13.16
CA MET A 93 -16.26 -2.26 12.95
C MET A 93 -15.45 -1.22 13.72
N SER A 94 -15.24 -0.05 13.12
CA SER A 94 -14.51 1.04 13.74
C SER A 94 -15.15 2.37 13.40
N LEU A 95 -15.32 3.22 14.41
CA LEU A 95 -15.79 4.59 14.26
C LEU A 95 -14.67 5.51 14.74
N ILE A 96 -14.09 6.26 13.81
CA ILE A 96 -12.95 7.14 14.08
C ILE A 96 -13.31 8.55 13.65
N SER A 97 -13.05 9.54 14.50
CA SER A 97 -13.15 10.95 14.14
C SER A 97 -12.22 11.25 12.97
N ASP A 98 -12.72 11.91 11.93
CA ASP A 98 -11.97 12.13 10.70
C ASP A 98 -11.64 13.62 10.55
N ASP A 99 -10.42 14.00 10.95
CA ASP A 99 -9.93 15.38 10.86
C ASP A 99 -9.82 15.88 9.41
N SER A 100 -9.88 14.99 8.40
CA SER A 100 -9.96 15.43 7.01
C SER A 100 -11.31 16.09 6.66
N MET A 101 -12.33 15.91 7.52
CA MET A 101 -13.58 16.67 7.48
C MET A 101 -13.44 18.08 8.07
N LEU A 102 -12.34 18.38 8.77
CA LEU A 102 -12.04 19.72 9.25
C LEU A 102 -11.50 20.60 8.10
N PRO A 103 -11.69 21.93 8.20
CA PRO A 103 -11.07 22.88 7.30
C PRO A 103 -9.55 22.64 7.21
N PRO A 104 -8.93 22.88 6.04
CA PRO A 104 -7.55 22.51 5.75
C PRO A 104 -6.51 23.04 6.76
N ASN A 105 -6.82 24.11 7.50
CA ASN A 105 -5.95 24.70 8.52
C ASN A 105 -5.76 23.83 9.78
N LEU A 106 -6.52 22.74 9.95
CA LEU A 106 -6.44 21.81 11.08
C LEU A 106 -6.09 20.37 10.66
N ARG A 107 -5.77 20.11 9.38
CA ARG A 107 -5.40 18.76 8.93
C ARG A 107 -3.99 18.41 9.41
N GLY A 108 -3.86 17.25 10.05
CA GLY A 108 -2.58 16.70 10.48
C GLY A 108 -1.59 16.51 9.33
N TYR A 109 -0.31 16.63 9.67
CA TYR A 109 0.84 16.50 8.77
C TYR A 109 0.91 15.11 8.13
N ALA A 110 1.05 15.03 6.81
CA ALA A 110 1.41 13.79 6.11
C ALA A 110 2.94 13.71 6.03
N PRO A 111 3.59 12.67 6.59
CA PRO A 111 5.05 12.58 6.60
C PRO A 111 5.60 12.39 5.17
N GLU A 112 6.53 13.26 4.80
CA GLU A 112 7.26 13.18 3.53
C GLU A 112 8.43 12.19 3.66
N VAL A 113 8.52 11.22 2.76
CA VAL A 113 9.59 10.20 2.77
C VAL A 113 10.71 10.64 1.84
N THR A 114 11.78 11.17 2.42
CA THR A 114 12.95 11.66 1.66
C THR A 114 14.15 10.72 1.80
N GLY A 115 15.00 10.65 0.78
CA GLY A 115 16.18 9.81 0.78
C GLY A 115 17.12 10.06 -0.40
N VAL A 116 18.28 9.39 -0.41
CA VAL A 116 19.25 9.48 -1.51
C VAL A 116 19.51 8.09 -2.08
N ALA A 117 19.19 7.91 -3.36
CA ALA A 117 19.48 6.69 -4.10
C ALA A 117 20.83 6.82 -4.81
N LYS A 118 21.82 5.98 -4.46
CA LYS A 118 23.15 5.99 -5.11
C LYS A 118 23.10 5.60 -6.59
N THR A 119 22.07 4.84 -7.00
CA THR A 119 21.83 4.36 -8.36
C THR A 119 20.33 4.37 -8.62
N ASN A 120 19.90 4.04 -9.85
CA ASN A 120 18.47 3.83 -10.13
C ASN A 120 17.93 2.73 -9.20
N ALA A 121 17.01 3.11 -8.31
CA ALA A 121 16.59 2.27 -7.20
C ALA A 121 15.06 2.07 -7.19
N LYS A 122 14.64 0.97 -6.56
CA LYS A 122 13.24 0.66 -6.28
C LYS A 122 12.96 0.98 -4.82
N VAL A 123 12.13 1.99 -4.57
CA VAL A 123 11.71 2.38 -3.21
C VAL A 123 10.39 1.69 -2.91
N ILE A 124 10.38 0.89 -1.85
CA ILE A 124 9.19 0.16 -1.39
C ILE A 124 8.91 0.59 0.06
N ILE A 125 7.78 1.26 0.25
CA ILE A 125 7.31 1.67 1.57
C ILE A 125 6.38 0.58 2.09
N ARG A 126 6.72 0.00 3.24
CA ARG A 126 5.92 -1.04 3.89
C ARG A 126 5.52 -0.64 5.30
N GLN A 127 4.30 -1.00 5.69
CA GLN A 127 3.81 -0.92 7.05
C GLN A 127 3.15 -2.25 7.39
N GLN A 128 3.52 -2.87 8.51
CA GLN A 128 3.02 -4.20 8.94
C GLN A 128 3.08 -5.27 7.83
N GLY A 129 4.17 -5.31 7.06
CA GLY A 129 4.36 -6.28 5.98
C GLY A 129 3.64 -5.95 4.66
N ARG A 130 2.72 -4.98 4.65
CA ARG A 130 1.96 -4.54 3.47
C ARG A 130 2.68 -3.43 2.72
N VAL A 131 2.70 -3.49 1.38
CA VAL A 131 3.28 -2.43 0.54
C VAL A 131 2.27 -1.28 0.41
N LEU A 132 2.63 -0.12 0.93
CA LEU A 132 1.83 1.11 0.85
C LEU A 132 2.11 1.87 -0.45
N TYR A 133 3.38 1.92 -0.84
CA TYR A 133 3.82 2.67 -2.02
C TYR A 133 5.06 2.02 -2.61
N GLU A 134 5.10 1.97 -3.94
CA GLU A 134 6.24 1.42 -4.67
C GLU A 134 6.56 2.33 -5.86
N SER A 135 7.71 2.98 -5.85
CA SER A 135 8.17 3.81 -6.97
C SER A 135 9.63 3.54 -7.36
N SER A 136 9.94 3.69 -8.65
CA SER A 136 11.33 3.70 -9.11
C SER A 136 11.82 5.13 -9.14
N VAL A 137 12.99 5.35 -8.55
CA VAL A 137 13.63 6.66 -8.46
C VAL A 137 14.94 6.62 -9.22
N ALA A 138 15.26 7.73 -9.89
CA ALA A 138 16.56 7.90 -10.53
C ALA A 138 17.67 7.99 -9.48
N ALA A 139 18.92 7.79 -9.91
CA ALA A 139 20.08 8.06 -9.07
C ALA A 139 20.07 9.54 -8.63
N GLY A 140 20.10 9.79 -7.32
CA GLY A 140 20.02 11.12 -6.74
C GLY A 140 19.05 11.21 -5.55
N PRO A 141 18.85 12.43 -5.02
CA PRO A 141 17.88 12.68 -3.96
C PRO A 141 16.44 12.50 -4.48
N PHE A 142 15.59 11.88 -3.66
CA PHE A 142 14.16 11.72 -3.91
C PHE A 142 13.34 12.13 -2.69
N ARG A 143 12.08 12.45 -2.95
CA ARG A 143 11.04 12.86 -2.01
C ARG A 143 9.70 12.33 -2.47
#